data_AF-A0A847INN5-F1
#
_entry.id   AF-A0A847INN5-F1
#
_cell.length_a   1.000
_cell.length_b   1.000
_cell.length_c   1.000
_cell.angle_alpha   90.00
_cell.angle_beta   90.00
_cell.angle_gamma   90.00
#
_symmetry.space_group_name_H-M   'P 1'
#
loop_
_entity.id
_entity.type
_entity.pdbx_description
1 polymer ?
#
loop_
_entity_poly.entity_id
_entity_poly.type
_entity_poly.pdbx_seq_one_letter_code
_entity_poly.pdbx_strand_id
1 'polypeptide(L)'
;MHIIRDFQQDRLENLNYFPSDLLCQYGLSEDQLDRMAHGGPVLPSFRNLVRHYMEVADTYRRETLQIINKVSPLLEPRYCLSLHIIFDLYLMVFRRIDPEKGIFTTEALNPAPDQIRAQVLNTILTFY
;
A
#
# COMPACT_ATOMS: atom_id res chain seq x y z
N MET A 1 -3.45 2.06 -0.73
CA MET A 1 -2.02 1.77 -0.47
C MET A 1 -1.44 2.66 0.60
N HIS A 2 -1.28 3.97 0.37
CA HIS A 2 -0.69 4.88 1.37
C HIS A 2 -1.43 4.90 2.71
N ILE A 3 -2.78 4.93 2.70
CA ILE A 3 -3.61 4.86 3.92
C ILE A 3 -3.20 3.70 4.86
N ILE A 4 -2.96 2.50 4.33
CA ILE A 4 -2.55 1.36 5.16
C ILE A 4 -1.06 1.45 5.50
N ARG A 5 -0.21 1.83 4.54
CA ARG A 5 1.25 1.96 4.71
C ARG A 5 1.59 2.93 5.85
N ASP A 6 0.89 4.05 5.89
CA ASP A 6 1.17 5.17 6.78
C ASP A 6 0.32 5.12 8.06
N PHE A 7 -0.54 4.11 8.20
CA PHE A 7 -1.47 3.93 9.32
C PHE A 7 -0.87 4.28 10.69
N GLN A 8 0.26 3.67 11.03
CA GLN A 8 0.87 3.88 12.35
C GLN A 8 1.28 5.34 12.54
N GLN A 9 1.99 5.91 11.56
CA GLN A 9 2.45 7.30 11.64
C GLN A 9 1.25 8.25 11.67
N ASP A 10 0.25 8.05 10.81
CA ASP A 10 -0.95 8.86 10.76
C ASP A 10 -1.67 8.90 12.12
N ARG A 11 -1.86 7.74 12.77
CA ARG A 11 -2.47 7.70 14.11
C ARG A 11 -1.62 8.38 15.17
N LEU A 12 -0.29 8.21 15.14
CA LEU A 12 0.62 8.90 16.07
C LEU A 12 0.58 10.43 15.89
N GLU A 13 0.22 10.91 14.71
CA GLU A 13 0.03 12.33 14.37
C GLU A 13 -1.43 12.80 14.53
N ASN A 14 -2.31 11.97 15.09
CA ASN A 14 -3.75 12.22 15.27
C ASN A 14 -4.54 12.40 13.96
N LEU A 15 -4.08 11.77 12.87
CA LEU A 15 -4.76 11.72 11.58
C LEU A 15 -5.58 10.44 11.47
N ASN A 16 -6.70 10.51 10.74
CA ASN A 16 -7.50 9.34 10.38
C ASN A 16 -7.95 9.44 8.92
N TYR A 17 -7.57 8.47 8.10
CA TYR A 17 -8.03 8.36 6.72
C TYR A 17 -9.05 7.22 6.51
N PHE A 18 -9.41 6.50 7.57
CA PHE A 18 -10.50 5.52 7.52
C PHE A 18 -11.85 6.19 7.75
N PRO A 19 -12.79 6.10 6.79
CA PRO A 19 -14.13 6.64 6.94
C PRO A 19 -14.84 6.05 8.18
N SER A 20 -15.60 6.88 8.89
CA SER A 20 -16.25 6.50 10.16
C SER A 20 -17.33 5.43 9.98
N ASP A 21 -18.06 5.46 8.87
CA ASP A 21 -19.03 4.44 8.47
C ASP A 21 -18.36 3.08 8.23
N LEU A 22 -17.21 3.08 7.55
CA LEU A 22 -16.42 1.88 7.31
C LEU A 22 -15.84 1.32 8.62
N LEU A 23 -15.31 2.18 9.50
CA LEU A 23 -14.87 1.74 10.83
C LEU A 23 -16.02 1.11 11.63
N CYS A 24 -17.20 1.73 11.61
CA CYS A 24 -18.40 1.21 12.26
C CYS A 24 -18.80 -0.16 11.69
N GLN A 25 -18.76 -0.35 10.37
CA GLN A 25 -19.06 -1.62 9.70
C GLN A 25 -18.17 -2.77 10.19
N TYR A 26 -16.90 -2.49 10.49
CA TYR A 26 -15.96 -3.49 11.01
C TYR A 26 -15.89 -3.53 12.54
N GLY A 27 -16.70 -2.74 13.25
CA GLY A 27 -16.71 -2.69 14.71
C GLY A 27 -15.43 -2.11 15.30
N LEU A 28 -14.83 -1.14 14.61
CA LEU A 28 -13.62 -0.44 15.03
C LEU A 28 -13.95 0.95 15.58
N SER A 29 -13.24 1.35 16.65
CA SER A 29 -13.23 2.72 17.15
C SER A 29 -11.84 3.36 17.00
N GLU A 30 -11.79 4.70 17.02
CA GLU A 30 -10.52 5.44 16.96
C GLU A 30 -9.57 5.06 18.11
N ASP A 31 -10.07 4.89 19.34
CA ASP A 31 -9.27 4.43 20.48
C ASP A 31 -8.61 3.05 20.26
N GLN A 32 -9.25 2.17 19.47
CA GLN A 32 -8.68 0.88 19.11
C GLN A 32 -7.57 1.06 18.06
N LEU A 33 -7.77 1.95 17.10
CA LEU A 33 -6.73 2.32 16.13
C LEU A 33 -5.50 2.90 16.84
N ASP A 34 -5.69 3.80 17.80
CA ASP A 34 -4.61 4.40 18.57
C ASP A 34 -3.85 3.38 19.40
N ARG A 35 -4.56 2.47 20.07
CA ARG A 35 -3.93 1.38 20.81
C ARG A 35 -3.05 0.53 19.90
N MET A 36 -3.51 0.20 18.69
CA MET A 36 -2.70 -0.56 17.73
C MET A 36 -1.48 0.23 17.24
N ALA A 37 -1.64 1.52 16.95
CA ALA A 37 -0.54 2.37 16.50
C ALA A 37 0.58 2.51 17.55
N HIS A 38 0.22 2.51 18.84
CA HIS A 38 1.16 2.54 19.97
C HIS A 38 1.74 1.15 20.34
N GLY A 39 1.60 0.14 19.47
CA GLY A 39 2.19 -1.19 19.66
C GLY A 39 1.27 -2.22 20.35
N GLY A 40 -0.01 -1.89 20.52
CA GLY A 40 -1.03 -2.84 20.94
C GLY A 40 -1.28 -3.93 19.90
N PRO A 41 -1.95 -5.03 20.28
CA PRO A 41 -2.21 -6.15 19.38
C PRO A 41 -3.13 -5.73 18.22
N VAL A 42 -2.80 -6.18 17.01
CA VAL A 42 -3.63 -5.96 15.82
C VAL A 42 -4.93 -6.75 15.92
N LEU A 43 -6.06 -6.06 15.88
CA LEU A 43 -7.38 -6.67 16.03
C LEU A 43 -7.81 -7.43 14.77
N PRO A 44 -8.55 -8.56 14.91
CA PRO A 44 -9.13 -9.27 13.77
C PRO A 44 -10.04 -8.39 12.90
N SER A 45 -10.80 -7.48 13.52
CA SER A 45 -11.63 -6.51 12.80
C SER A 45 -10.80 -5.58 11.90
N PHE A 46 -9.63 -5.12 12.37
CA PHE A 46 -8.72 -4.32 11.56
C PHE A 46 -8.12 -5.13 10.41
N ARG A 47 -7.79 -6.40 10.62
CA ARG A 47 -7.36 -7.31 9.54
C ARG A 47 -8.42 -7.44 8.45
N ASN A 48 -9.69 -7.54 8.85
CA ASN A 48 -10.81 -7.57 7.91
C ASN A 48 -10.98 -6.27 7.12
N LEU A 49 -10.80 -5.11 7.78
CA LEU A 49 -10.78 -3.80 7.12
C LEU A 49 -9.63 -3.71 6.11
N VAL A 50 -8.42 -4.12 6.50
CA VAL A 50 -7.25 -4.13 5.61
C VAL A 50 -7.50 -5.04 4.40
N ARG A 51 -8.12 -6.22 4.59
CA ARG A 51 -8.47 -7.13 3.49
C ARG A 51 -9.39 -6.45 2.48
N HIS A 52 -10.42 -5.75 2.95
CA HIS A 52 -11.30 -4.98 2.08
C HIS A 52 -10.55 -3.93 1.25
N TYR A 53 -9.68 -3.14 1.89
CA TYR A 53 -8.85 -2.19 1.16
C TYR A 53 -7.88 -2.86 0.18
N MET A 54 -7.35 -4.03 0.51
CA MET A 54 -6.47 -4.79 -0.37
C MET A 54 -7.20 -5.34 -1.59
N GLU A 55 -8.46 -5.77 -1.47
CA GLU A 55 -9.31 -6.17 -2.61
C GLU A 55 -9.56 -4.99 -3.57
N VAL A 56 -9.87 -3.82 -3.01
CA VAL A 56 -10.05 -2.58 -3.79
C VAL A 56 -8.72 -2.18 -4.45
N ALA A 57 -7.61 -2.21 -3.70
CA ALA A 57 -6.29 -1.87 -4.22
C ALA A 57 -5.83 -2.84 -5.32
N ASP A 58 -6.12 -4.14 -5.19
CA ASP A 58 -5.75 -5.14 -6.20
C ASP A 58 -6.54 -4.94 -7.51
N THR A 59 -7.80 -4.51 -7.40
CA THR A 59 -8.62 -4.13 -8.56
C THR A 59 -7.97 -2.99 -9.33
N TYR A 60 -7.67 -1.87 -8.66
CA TYR A 60 -6.99 -0.74 -9.28
C TYR A 60 -5.58 -1.10 -9.79
N ARG A 61 -4.85 -1.98 -9.09
CA ARG A 61 -3.53 -2.45 -9.52
C ARG A 61 -3.61 -3.17 -10.88
N ARG A 62 -4.61 -4.04 -11.08
CA ARG A 62 -4.82 -4.75 -12.34
C ARG A 62 -5.25 -3.79 -13.45
N GLU A 63 -6.20 -2.90 -13.17
CA GLU A 63 -6.67 -1.91 -14.14
C GLU A 63 -5.55 -0.95 -14.56
N THR A 64 -4.74 -0.49 -13.61
CA THR A 64 -3.57 0.36 -13.89
C THR A 64 -2.60 -0.33 -14.83
N LEU A 65 -2.29 -1.62 -14.61
CA LEU A 65 -1.41 -2.38 -15.50
C LEU A 65 -2.01 -2.52 -16.91
N GLN A 66 -3.33 -2.73 -17.01
CA GLN A 66 -4.01 -2.77 -18.31
C GLN A 66 -3.91 -1.44 -19.04
N ILE A 67 -4.08 -0.32 -18.33
CA ILE A 67 -3.93 1.02 -18.91
C ILE A 67 -2.48 1.28 -19.33
N ILE A 68 -1.49 0.95 -18.50
CA ILE A 68 -0.07 1.05 -18.86
C ILE A 68 0.18 0.30 -20.17
N ASN A 69 -0.22 -0.97 -20.26
CA ASN A 69 -0.06 -1.77 -21.47
C ASN A 69 -0.76 -1.17 -22.70
N LYS A 70 -1.94 -0.57 -22.51
CA LYS A 70 -2.70 0.07 -23.59
C LYS A 70 -2.05 1.36 -24.10
N VAL A 71 -1.46 2.16 -23.21
CA VAL A 71 -0.85 3.45 -23.58
C VAL A 71 0.61 3.31 -24.01
N SER A 72 1.33 2.27 -23.58
CA SER A 72 2.74 2.06 -23.90
C SER A 72 3.09 2.17 -25.39
N PRO A 73 2.31 1.64 -26.35
CA PRO A 73 2.60 1.80 -27.78
C PRO A 73 2.47 3.23 -28.30
N LEU A 74 1.82 4.12 -27.54
CA LEU A 74 1.54 5.52 -27.90
C LEU A 74 2.54 6.50 -27.26
N LEU A 75 3.43 6.00 -26.41
CA LEU A 75 4.36 6.81 -25.62
C LEU A 75 5.81 6.54 -26.03
N GLU A 76 6.66 7.56 -25.89
CA GLU A 76 8.10 7.36 -26.03
C GLU A 76 8.63 6.41 -24.94
N PRO A 77 9.67 5.60 -25.21
CA PRO A 77 10.17 4.59 -24.27
C PRO A 77 10.48 5.11 -22.87
N ARG A 78 10.98 6.34 -22.74
CA ARG A 78 11.28 6.97 -21.43
C ARG A 78 10.06 7.16 -20.54
N TYR A 79 8.89 7.44 -21.13
CA TYR A 79 7.64 7.60 -20.39
C TYR A 79 7.08 6.25 -19.96
N CYS A 80 7.17 5.24 -20.84
CA CYS A 80 6.85 3.86 -20.50
C CYS A 80 7.70 3.37 -19.31
N LEU A 81 9.02 3.55 -19.37
CA LEU A 81 9.92 3.21 -18.28
C LEU A 81 9.51 3.90 -16.97
N SER A 82 9.19 5.19 -17.02
CA SER A 82 8.76 5.96 -15.84
C SER A 82 7.47 5.38 -15.23
N LEU A 83 6.49 5.00 -16.06
CA LEU A 83 5.25 4.37 -15.60
C LEU A 83 5.52 3.02 -14.93
N HIS A 84 6.39 2.20 -15.51
CA HIS A 84 6.77 0.91 -14.93
C HIS A 84 7.51 1.08 -13.61
N ILE A 85 8.44 2.04 -13.50
CA ILE A 85 9.13 2.35 -12.23
C ILE A 85 8.12 2.73 -11.15
N ILE A 86 7.21 3.66 -11.43
CA ILE A 86 6.20 4.10 -10.45
C ILE A 86 5.33 2.90 -10.04
N PHE A 87 4.82 2.15 -11.01
CA PHE A 87 3.98 0.98 -10.75
C PHE A 87 4.69 -0.06 -9.88
N ASP A 88 5.94 -0.39 -10.17
CA ASP A 88 6.73 -1.36 -9.41
C ASP A 88 7.02 -0.88 -7.98
N LEU A 89 7.26 0.41 -7.78
CA LEU A 89 7.40 0.97 -6.43
C LEU A 89 6.09 0.86 -5.62
N TYR A 90 4.93 1.07 -6.26
CA TYR A 90 3.65 0.80 -5.61
C TYR A 90 3.47 -0.69 -5.29
N LEU A 91 3.90 -1.59 -6.19
CA LEU A 91 3.86 -3.03 -5.95
C LEU A 91 4.71 -3.45 -4.76
N MET A 92 5.86 -2.79 -4.52
CA MET A 92 6.69 -3.07 -3.35
C MET A 92 5.92 -2.91 -2.04
N VAL A 93 5.11 -1.85 -1.93
CA VAL A 93 4.28 -1.61 -0.75
C VAL A 93 3.10 -2.58 -0.73
N PHE A 94 2.43 -2.79 -1.87
CA PHE A 94 1.29 -3.71 -1.99
C PHE A 94 1.63 -5.10 -1.48
N ARG A 95 2.79 -5.64 -1.89
CA ARG A 95 3.24 -6.98 -1.50
C ARG A 95 3.66 -7.11 -0.03
N ARG A 96 3.94 -5.99 0.67
CA ARG A 96 4.29 -6.00 2.10
C ARG A 96 3.06 -5.99 3.00
N ILE A 97 1.92 -5.52 2.51
CA ILE A 97 0.68 -5.53 3.29
C ILE A 97 0.15 -6.97 3.35
N ASP A 98 0.24 -7.56 4.53
CA ASP A 98 -0.30 -8.89 4.82
C ASP A 98 -1.45 -8.76 5.83
N PRO A 99 -2.72 -8.92 5.41
CA PRO A 99 -3.87 -8.89 6.31
C PRO A 99 -3.80 -9.94 7.42
N GLU A 100 -3.19 -11.10 7.18
CA GLU A 100 -3.20 -12.25 8.10
C GLU A 100 -2.10 -12.15 9.16
N LYS A 101 -0.88 -11.78 8.74
CA LYS A 101 0.30 -11.80 9.62
C LYS A 101 0.99 -10.45 9.79
N GLY A 102 0.56 -9.43 9.05
CA GLY A 102 1.12 -8.09 9.15
C GLY A 102 0.97 -7.49 10.56
N ILE A 103 2.01 -6.74 10.95
CA ILE A 103 2.05 -5.97 12.21
C ILE A 103 1.74 -4.47 11.98
N PHE A 104 1.64 -4.05 10.72
CA PHE A 104 1.20 -2.71 10.29
C PHE A 104 1.99 -1.54 10.91
N THR A 105 3.28 -1.72 11.17
CA THR A 105 4.18 -0.66 11.58
C THR A 105 4.77 0.07 10.38
N THR A 106 5.20 1.31 10.57
CA THR A 106 5.88 2.11 9.53
C THR A 106 7.09 1.35 8.97
N GLU A 107 7.90 0.76 9.84
CA GLU A 107 9.10 -0.01 9.46
C GLU A 107 8.76 -1.28 8.67
N ALA A 108 7.67 -1.97 9.01
CA ALA A 108 7.28 -3.20 8.33
C ALA A 108 6.74 -2.94 6.92
N LEU A 109 6.02 -1.82 6.73
CA LEU A 109 5.32 -1.53 5.48
C LEU A 109 6.14 -0.69 4.50
N ASN A 110 7.11 0.09 4.98
CA ASN A 110 7.92 0.95 4.13
C ASN A 110 9.18 0.21 3.63
N PRO A 111 9.41 0.12 2.31
CA PRO A 111 10.67 -0.38 1.79
C PRO A 111 11.83 0.54 2.18
N ALA A 112 12.96 -0.06 2.55
CA ALA A 112 14.16 0.70 2.87
C ALA A 112 14.77 1.34 1.59
N PRO A 113 15.55 2.43 1.72
CA PRO A 113 16.09 3.15 0.56
C PRO A 113 16.94 2.30 -0.40
N ASP A 114 17.66 1.31 0.12
CA ASP A 114 18.43 0.34 -0.66
C ASP A 114 17.52 -0.61 -1.45
N GLN A 115 16.41 -1.07 -0.86
CA GLN A 115 15.41 -1.90 -1.53
C GLN A 115 14.73 -1.12 -2.66
N ILE A 116 14.42 0.17 -2.45
CA ILE A 116 13.88 1.05 -3.48
C ILE A 116 14.87 1.19 -4.64
N ARG A 117 16.13 1.51 -4.35
CA ARG A 117 17.18 1.61 -5.39
C ARG A 117 17.34 0.32 -6.18
N ALA A 118 17.35 -0.82 -5.50
CA ALA A 118 17.44 -2.13 -6.13
C ALA A 118 16.24 -2.41 -7.04
N GLN A 119 15.01 -2.09 -6.61
CA GLN A 119 13.82 -2.26 -7.46
C GLN A 119 13.86 -1.35 -8.69
N VAL A 120 14.25 -0.09 -8.54
CA VAL A 120 14.38 0.84 -9.68
C VAL A 120 15.40 0.31 -10.69
N LEU A 121 16.58 -0.10 -10.22
CA LEU A 121 17.60 -0.69 -11.09
C LEU A 121 17.09 -1.95 -11.79
N ASN A 122 16.44 -2.85 -11.07
CA ASN A 122 15.85 -4.05 -11.64
C ASN A 122 14.82 -3.71 -12.74
N THR A 123 13.93 -2.76 -12.48
CA THR A 123 12.92 -2.30 -13.44
C THR A 123 13.58 -1.82 -14.74
N ILE A 124 14.64 -1.00 -14.63
CA ILE A 124 15.41 -0.51 -15.78
C ILE A 124 16.05 -1.67 -16.55
N LEU A 125 16.68 -2.62 -15.86
CA LEU A 125 17.36 -3.76 -16.50
C LEU A 125 16.39 -4.71 -17.20
N THR A 126 15.17 -4.88 -16.69
CA THR A 126 14.15 -5.76 -17.28
C THR A 126 13.29 -5.09 -18.35
N PHE A 127 13.40 -3.77 -18.51
CA PHE A 127 12.59 -3.01 -19.47
C PHE A 127 13.14 -3.09 -20.91
N TYR A 128 14.44 -3.35 -21.06
CA TYR A 128 15.12 -3.54 -22.34
C TYR A 128 15.21 -5.01 -22.72
#